data_AF-A0A0M3JZ99-F1
#
_entry.id   AF-A0A0M3JZ99-F1
#
_cell.length_a   1.000
_cell.length_b   1.000
_cell.length_c   1.000
_cell.angle_alpha   90.00
_cell.angle_beta   90.00
_cell.angle_gamma   90.00
#
_symmetry.space_group_name_H-M   'P 1'
#
loop_
_entity.id
_entity.type
_entity.pdbx_description
1 polymer ?
#
loop_
_entity_poly.entity_id
_entity_poly.type
_entity_poly.pdbx_seq_one_letter_code
_entity_poly.pdbx_strand_id
1 'polypeptide(L)'
;MADPQLLKEITIKTGVVKRLLKEISYYKKESEGEAAKLEKMKADSNADEYMVKKQAEIVQLLDANSTSLDGSKEYTAACEQIQAVSSVD
;
A
#
# COMPACT_ATOMS: atom_id res chain seq x y z
N MET A 1 26.27 18.68 16.63
CA MET A 1 25.39 18.96 15.47
C MET A 1 25.32 17.69 14.66
N ALA A 2 24.13 17.24 14.26
CA ALA A 2 24.00 16.04 13.44
C ALA A 2 24.71 16.22 12.09
N ASP A 3 25.32 15.15 11.57
CA ASP A 3 26.02 15.15 10.28
C ASP A 3 25.09 15.63 9.15
N PRO A 4 25.44 16.69 8.39
CA PRO A 4 24.62 17.19 7.28
C PRO A 4 24.30 16.13 6.22
N GLN A 5 25.20 15.17 5.98
CA GLN A 5 24.98 14.10 5.02
C GLN A 5 23.91 13.13 5.52
N LEU A 6 24.00 12.74 6.78
CA LEU A 6 23.01 11.92 7.47
C LEU A 6 21.61 12.57 7.44
N LEU A 7 21.51 13.87 7.71
CA LEU A 7 20.24 14.60 7.66
C LEU A 7 19.59 14.58 6.26
N LYS A 8 20.40 14.68 5.19
CA LYS A 8 19.92 14.58 3.81
C LYS A 8 19.40 13.19 3.48
N GLU A 9 20.10 12.14 3.90
CA GLU A 9 19.69 10.75 3.68
C GLU A 9 18.36 10.44 4.38
N ILE A 10 18.20 10.84 5.64
CA ILE A 10 16.94 10.69 6.39
C ILE A 10 15.80 11.42 5.66
N THR A 11 16.04 12.63 5.17
CA THR A 11 15.02 13.42 4.45
C THR A 11 14.55 12.69 3.19
N ILE A 12 15.48 12.12 2.42
CA ILE A 12 15.17 11.35 1.20
C ILE A 12 14.36 10.10 1.56
N LYS A 13 14.81 9.31 2.54
CA LYS A 13 14.16 8.05 2.94
C LYS A 13 12.77 8.30 3.54
N THR A 14 12.62 9.34 4.34
CA THR A 14 11.31 9.80 4.83
C THR A 14 10.37 10.15 3.67
N GLY A 15 10.90 10.79 2.62
CA GLY A 15 10.14 11.08 1.39
C GLY A 15 9.70 9.82 0.65
N VAL A 16 10.56 8.79 0.59
CA VAL A 16 10.23 7.47 0.02
C VAL A 16 9.08 6.82 0.79
N VAL A 17 9.22 6.70 2.12
CA VAL A 17 8.18 6.10 2.97
C VAL A 17 6.85 6.85 2.84
N LYS A 18 6.86 8.18 2.86
CA LYS A 18 5.64 8.99 2.70
C LYS A 18 4.93 8.76 1.37
N ARG A 19 5.66 8.57 0.26
CA ARG A 19 5.05 8.28 -1.05
C ARG A 19 4.45 6.88 -1.08
N LEU A 20 5.23 5.89 -0.67
CA LEU A 20 4.79 4.48 -0.65
C LEU A 20 3.58 4.30 0.25
N LEU A 21 3.56 4.93 1.43
CA LEU A 21 2.41 4.89 2.33
C LEU A 21 1.13 5.48 1.69
N LYS A 22 1.26 6.57 0.92
CA LYS A 22 0.11 7.13 0.19
C LYS A 22 -0.38 6.15 -0.87
N GLU A 23 0.51 5.57 -1.67
CA GLU A 23 0.14 4.59 -2.69
C GLU A 23 -0.55 3.37 -2.08
N ILE A 24 0.01 2.80 -1.02
CA ILE A 24 -0.59 1.70 -0.25
C ILE A 24 -1.99 2.10 0.24
N SER A 25 -2.13 3.29 0.82
CA SER A 25 -3.42 3.79 1.29
C SER A 25 -4.44 3.96 0.17
N TYR A 26 -4.01 4.37 -1.03
CA TYR A 26 -4.90 4.47 -2.20
C TYR A 26 -5.40 3.09 -2.62
N TYR A 27 -4.51 2.12 -2.79
CA TYR A 27 -4.89 0.76 -3.18
C TYR A 27 -5.80 0.08 -2.14
N LYS A 28 -5.53 0.25 -0.85
CA LYS A 28 -6.41 -0.26 0.22
C LYS A 28 -7.81 0.33 0.14
N LYS A 29 -7.92 1.65 -0.01
CA LYS A 29 -9.22 2.33 -0.11
C LYS A 29 -9.99 1.94 -1.36
N GLU A 30 -9.30 1.76 -2.49
CA GLU A 30 -9.91 1.31 -3.73
C GLU A 30 -10.40 -0.15 -3.60
N SER A 31 -9.57 -1.03 -3.02
CA SER A 31 -9.94 -2.42 -2.75
C SER A 31 -11.19 -2.51 -1.85
N GLU A 32 -11.26 -1.73 -0.77
CA GLU A 32 -12.44 -1.66 0.10
C GLU A 32 -13.71 -1.25 -0.67
N GLY A 33 -13.60 -0.26 -1.57
CA GLY A 33 -14.71 0.20 -2.40
C GLY A 33 -15.20 -0.85 -3.39
N GLU A 34 -14.28 -1.49 -4.09
CA GLU A 34 -14.59 -2.55 -5.06
C GLU A 34 -15.06 -3.85 -4.38
N ALA A 35 -14.57 -4.16 -3.18
CA ALA A 35 -15.06 -5.27 -2.36
C ALA A 35 -16.50 -5.02 -1.90
N ALA A 36 -16.83 -3.81 -1.45
CA ALA A 36 -18.20 -3.45 -1.10
C ALA A 36 -19.15 -3.54 -2.31
N LYS A 37 -18.68 -3.20 -3.51
CA LYS A 37 -19.42 -3.38 -4.76
C LYS A 37 -19.60 -4.86 -5.12
N LEU A 38 -18.56 -5.67 -4.97
CA LEU A 38 -18.61 -7.12 -5.17
C LEU A 38 -19.66 -7.77 -4.26
N GLU A 39 -19.70 -7.41 -2.98
CA GLU A 39 -20.69 -7.95 -2.04
C GLU A 39 -22.12 -7.56 -2.43
N LYS A 40 -22.34 -6.33 -2.92
CA LYS A 40 -23.65 -5.93 -3.48
C LYS A 40 -24.02 -6.75 -4.71
N MET A 41 -23.05 -7.04 -5.59
CA MET A 41 -23.30 -7.87 -6.78
C MET A 41 -23.64 -9.31 -6.39
N LYS A 42 -22.94 -9.90 -5.41
CA LYS A 42 -23.24 -11.26 -4.92
C LYS A 42 -24.61 -11.36 -4.24
N ALA A 43 -25.09 -10.27 -3.63
CA ALA A 43 -26.39 -10.23 -2.97
C ALA A 43 -27.57 -10.13 -3.96
N ASP A 44 -27.33 -9.73 -5.20
CA ASP A 44 -28.36 -9.67 -6.24
C ASP A 44 -28.59 -11.07 -6.85
N SER A 45 -29.82 -11.57 -6.74
CA SER A 45 -30.20 -12.90 -7.22
C SER A 45 -30.17 -13.03 -8.75
N ASN A 46 -30.13 -11.92 -9.48
CA ASN A 46 -30.03 -11.89 -10.94
C ASN A 46 -28.64 -11.47 -11.43
N ALA A 47 -27.63 -11.45 -10.55
CA ALA A 47 -26.29 -11.03 -10.93
C ALA A 47 -25.66 -11.96 -11.97
N ASP A 48 -25.02 -11.35 -12.97
CA ASP A 48 -24.22 -12.07 -13.95
C ASP A 48 -22.94 -12.62 -13.28
N GLU A 49 -22.83 -13.94 -13.22
CA GLU A 49 -21.73 -14.66 -12.58
C GLU A 49 -20.35 -14.33 -13.21
N TYR A 50 -20.31 -14.09 -14.52
CA TYR A 50 -19.07 -13.68 -15.20
C TYR A 50 -18.65 -12.27 -14.76
N MET A 51 -19.62 -11.35 -14.61
CA MET A 51 -19.36 -10.01 -14.09
C MET A 51 -18.92 -10.04 -12.61
N VAL A 52 -19.54 -10.88 -11.78
CA VAL A 52 -19.15 -11.07 -10.38
C VAL A 52 -17.72 -11.59 -10.28
N LYS A 53 -17.35 -12.59 -11.09
CA LYS A 53 -15.99 -13.13 -11.10
C LYS A 53 -14.97 -12.08 -11.54
N LYS A 54 -15.25 -11.31 -12.59
CA LYS A 54 -14.38 -10.23 -13.04
C LYS A 54 -14.21 -9.15 -11.97
N GLN A 55 -15.28 -8.83 -11.25
CA GLN A 55 -15.22 -7.89 -10.14
C GLN A 55 -14.36 -8.42 -8.97
N ALA A 56 -14.37 -9.73 -8.71
CA ALA A 56 -13.50 -10.36 -7.73
C ALA A 56 -12.01 -10.33 -8.14
N GLU A 57 -11.72 -10.54 -9.43
CA GLU A 57 -10.36 -10.41 -9.97
C GLU A 57 -9.79 -8.99 -9.79
N ILE A 58 -10.63 -7.96 -9.97
CA ILE A 58 -10.24 -6.55 -9.73
C ILE A 58 -9.82 -6.35 -8.26
N VAL A 59 -10.65 -6.80 -7.31
CA VAL A 59 -10.33 -6.70 -5.87
C VAL A 59 -9.02 -7.41 -5.55
N GLN A 60 -8.83 -8.62 -6.07
CA GLN A 60 -7.62 -9.40 -5.85
C GLN A 60 -6.35 -8.70 -6.40
N LEU A 61 -6.44 -8.08 -7.57
CA LEU A 61 -5.32 -7.33 -8.16
C LEU A 61 -4.98 -6.07 -7.34
N LEU A 62 -6.00 -5.36 -6.81
CA LEU A 62 -5.79 -4.20 -5.95
C LEU A 62 -5.11 -4.58 -4.63
N ASP A 63 -5.55 -5.68 -4.00
CA ASP A 63 -4.93 -6.22 -2.78
C ASP A 63 -3.48 -6.66 -3.03
N ALA A 64 -3.23 -7.30 -4.17
CA ALA A 64 -1.89 -7.72 -4.58
C ALA A 64 -0.96 -6.51 -4.77
N ASN A 65 -1.44 -5.43 -5.39
CA ASN A 65 -0.67 -4.19 -5.57
C ASN A 65 -0.34 -3.54 -4.22
N SER A 66 -1.31 -3.42 -3.31
CA SER A 66 -1.06 -2.91 -1.96
C SER A 66 -0.01 -3.74 -1.23
N THR A 67 -0.11 -5.07 -1.30
CA THR A 67 0.82 -6.00 -0.62
C THR A 67 2.22 -5.92 -1.22
N SER A 68 2.33 -5.84 -2.56
CA SER A 68 3.62 -5.73 -3.23
C SER A 68 4.36 -4.44 -2.87
N LEU A 69 3.64 -3.34 -2.63
CA LEU A 69 4.24 -2.07 -2.23
C LEU A 69 4.68 -2.08 -0.77
N ASP A 70 3.85 -2.63 0.13
CA ASP A 70 4.15 -2.75 1.56
C ASP A 70 5.30 -3.74 1.83
N GLY A 71 5.42 -4.79 1.01
CA GLY A 71 6.52 -5.75 1.04
C GLY A 71 7.74 -5.38 0.19
N SER A 72 7.76 -4.18 -0.41
CA SER A 72 8.88 -3.77 -1.28
C SER A 72 10.17 -3.62 -0.48
N LYS A 73 11.29 -4.05 -1.06
CA LYS A 73 12.62 -3.93 -0.43
C LYS A 73 12.93 -2.47 -0.13
N GLU A 74 12.46 -1.55 -0.96
CA GLU A 74 12.60 -0.11 -0.80
C GLU A 74 11.86 0.42 0.43
N TYR A 75 10.63 -0.05 0.68
CA TYR A 75 9.86 0.34 1.87
C TYR A 75 10.53 -0.17 3.14
N THR A 76 10.83 -1.47 3.20
CA THR A 76 11.47 -2.10 4.36
C THR A 76 12.82 -1.46 4.68
N ALA A 77 13.68 -1.29 3.68
CA ALA A 77 14.99 -0.67 3.87
C ALA A 77 14.89 0.80 4.30
N ALA A 78 13.87 1.54 3.84
CA ALA A 78 13.67 2.91 4.28
C ALA A 78 13.15 2.99 5.72
N CYS A 79 12.25 2.09 6.13
CA CYS A 79 11.77 1.99 7.51
C CYS A 79 12.90 1.60 8.48
N GLU A 80 13.71 0.60 8.13
CA GLU A 80 14.86 0.15 8.94
C GLU A 80 15.89 1.28 9.12
N GLN A 81 16.22 2.02 8.06
CA GLN A 81 17.17 3.14 8.15
C GLN A 81 16.64 4.27 9.03
N ILE A 82 15.34 4.58 8.95
CA ILE A 82 14.73 5.60 9.82
C ILE A 82 14.76 5.13 11.28
N GLN A 83 14.39 3.87 11.55
CA GLN A 83 14.39 3.30 12.90
C GLN A 83 15.79 3.22 13.52
N ALA A 84 16.78 2.82 12.73
CA ALA A 84 18.16 2.73 13.17
C ALA A 84 18.69 4.09 13.63
N VAL A 85 18.38 5.17 12.89
CA VAL A 85 18.80 6.52 13.26
C VAL A 85 18.02 7.07 14.46
N SER A 86 16.74 6.73 14.59
CA SER A 86 15.96 7.14 15.78
C SER A 86 16.31 6.39 17.06
N SER A 87 17.03 5.27 16.97
CA SER A 87 17.46 4.45 18.12
C SER A 87 18.88 4.79 18.61
N VAL A 88 19.54 5.77 18.00
CA VAL A 88 20.82 6.30 18.46
C VAL A 88 20.55 7.37 19.52
N ASP A 89 20.36 6.92 20.77
CA ASP A 89 20.55 7.70 21.99
C ASP A 89 21.95 7.43 22.57
#